data_AF-A0AAN7WN06-F1
#
_entry.id   AF-A0AAN7WN06-F1
#
_cell.length_a   1.000
_cell.length_b   1.000
_cell.length_c   1.000
_cell.angle_alpha   90.00
_cell.angle_beta   90.00
_cell.angle_gamma   90.00
#
_symmetry.space_group_name_H-M   'P 1'
#
loop_
_entity.id
_entity.type
_entity.pdbx_description
1 polymer ?
#
loop_
_entity_poly.entity_id
_entity_poly.type
_entity_poly.pdbx_seq_one_letter_code
_entity_poly.pdbx_strand_id
1 'polypeptide(L)'
;MIKRLYSEKSTTSTNGMNVPKEIIDLPLNTYHNEADKILDSIFEQLEILSEDYPELIPEVELEHGVMTLKLAKLGPYVINKQPPNKQIWLASPVSGPNRFDFYQNEWISLRNNIKLIDLLNKEVKMAMPGHDITISKAIEY
;
A
#
# COMPACT_ATOMS: atom_id res chain seq x y z
N MET A 1 37.98 22.19 -20.79
CA MET A 1 37.06 21.03 -20.68
C MET A 1 36.46 21.03 -19.28
N ILE A 2 35.34 21.73 -19.08
CA ILE A 2 34.72 21.88 -17.77
C ILE A 2 33.86 20.64 -17.51
N LYS A 3 34.29 19.79 -16.57
CA LYS A 3 33.47 18.71 -16.00
C LYS A 3 32.31 19.36 -15.26
N ARG A 4 31.13 19.34 -15.87
CA ARG A 4 29.86 19.70 -15.25
C ARG A 4 29.58 18.64 -14.17
N LEU A 5 29.84 19.00 -12.91
CA LEU A 5 29.42 18.23 -11.75
C LEU A 5 27.89 18.12 -11.81
N TYR A 6 27.38 16.90 -11.95
CA TYR A 6 25.96 16.62 -11.84
C TYR A 6 25.57 16.92 -10.39
N SER A 7 24.88 18.05 -10.19
CA SER A 7 24.15 18.36 -8.97
C SER A 7 23.23 17.18 -8.63
N GLU A 8 23.42 16.62 -7.45
CA GLU A 8 22.53 15.62 -6.84
C GLU A 8 21.09 16.16 -6.92
N LYS A 9 20.24 15.50 -7.71
CA LYS A 9 18.81 15.83 -7.77
C LYS A 9 18.17 15.33 -6.48
N SER A 10 18.01 16.21 -5.51
CA SER A 10 17.14 16.02 -4.36
C SER A 10 15.70 15.90 -4.87
N THR A 11 15.15 14.69 -4.88
CA THR A 11 13.74 14.46 -5.21
C THR A 11 12.89 14.86 -4.01
N THR A 12 12.47 16.12 -3.98
CA THR A 12 11.55 16.64 -2.97
C THR A 12 10.19 15.95 -3.09
N SER A 13 9.70 15.36 -1.99
CA SER A 13 8.28 15.03 -1.84
C SER A 13 7.45 16.32 -1.97
N THR A 14 6.19 16.23 -2.40
CA THR A 14 5.27 17.37 -2.63
C THR A 14 5.14 18.36 -1.46
N ASN A 15 5.62 18.01 -0.27
CA ASN A 15 5.58 18.82 0.94
C ASN A 15 6.97 19.37 1.37
N GLY A 16 8.02 19.22 0.56
CA GLY A 16 9.37 19.74 0.90
C GLY A 16 10.14 18.93 1.94
N MET A 17 9.69 17.73 2.29
CA MET A 17 10.46 16.80 3.14
C MET A 17 11.58 16.12 2.34
N ASN A 18 12.75 16.02 2.97
CA ASN A 18 13.85 15.19 2.48
C ASN A 18 13.41 13.73 2.50
N VAL A 19 13.26 13.13 1.32
CA VAL A 19 12.96 11.70 1.19
C VAL A 19 14.18 10.91 1.69
N PRO A 20 14.01 9.95 2.61
CA PRO A 20 15.11 9.10 3.07
C PRO A 20 15.85 8.43 1.91
N LYS A 21 17.19 8.33 2.03
CA LYS A 21 18.04 7.68 1.01
C LYS A 21 17.62 6.24 0.73
N GLU A 22 17.17 5.52 1.75
CA GLU A 22 16.66 4.15 1.65
C GLU A 22 15.53 4.02 0.61
N ILE A 23 14.65 5.02 0.52
CA ILE A 23 13.53 5.04 -0.45
C ILE A 23 14.05 5.36 -1.86
N ILE A 24 14.96 6.34 -1.97
CA ILE A 24 15.53 6.77 -3.25
C ILE A 24 16.33 5.63 -3.89
N ASP A 25 17.21 5.03 -3.10
CA ASP A 25 18.17 4.01 -3.52
C ASP A 25 17.60 2.59 -3.46
N LEU A 26 16.31 2.43 -3.14
CA LEU A 26 15.63 1.14 -3.09
C LEU A 26 15.83 0.36 -4.40
N PRO A 27 16.50 -0.81 -4.39
CA PRO A 27 16.68 -1.58 -5.61
C PRO A 27 15.34 -1.99 -6.21
N LEU A 28 15.20 -1.90 -7.54
CA LEU A 28 13.93 -2.18 -8.21
C LEU A 28 13.43 -3.61 -7.92
N ASN A 29 14.34 -4.58 -7.88
CA ASN A 29 14.00 -5.97 -7.53
C ASN A 29 13.46 -6.09 -6.10
N THR A 30 14.07 -5.39 -5.13
CA THR A 30 13.59 -5.35 -3.75
C THR A 30 12.20 -4.75 -3.67
N TYR A 31 11.97 -3.63 -4.38
CA TYR A 31 10.64 -3.03 -4.50
C TYR A 31 9.61 -4.04 -5.02
N HIS A 32 9.92 -4.76 -6.12
CA HIS A 32 8.99 -5.73 -6.69
C HIS A 32 8.64 -6.82 -5.68
N ASN A 33 9.65 -7.44 -5.07
CA ASN A 33 9.45 -8.51 -4.11
C ASN A 33 8.60 -8.05 -2.91
N GLU A 34 8.91 -6.90 -2.32
CA GLU A 34 8.20 -6.40 -1.14
C GLU A 34 6.79 -5.90 -1.46
N ALA A 35 6.57 -5.40 -2.69
CA ALA A 35 5.26 -4.94 -3.13
C ALA A 35 4.35 -6.12 -3.47
N ASP A 36 4.88 -7.14 -4.14
CA ASP A 36 4.14 -8.37 -4.43
C ASP A 36 3.81 -9.10 -3.13
N LYS A 37 4.79 -9.27 -2.23
CA LYS A 37 4.58 -9.90 -0.92
C LYS A 37 3.48 -9.25 -0.09
N ILE A 38 3.41 -7.91 -0.03
CA ILE A 38 2.36 -7.25 0.75
C ILE A 38 1.00 -7.34 0.06
N LEU A 39 0.94 -7.26 -1.26
CA LEU A 39 -0.32 -7.34 -2.00
C LEU A 39 -0.91 -8.75 -1.93
N ASP A 40 -0.09 -9.78 -2.12
CA ASP A 40 -0.49 -11.18 -2.01
C ASP A 40 -0.99 -11.48 -0.58
N SER A 41 -0.25 -11.00 0.43
CA SER A 41 -0.64 -11.18 1.84
C SER A 41 -1.97 -10.50 2.19
N ILE A 42 -2.20 -9.28 1.70
CA ILE A 42 -3.47 -8.57 1.90
C ILE A 42 -4.59 -9.31 1.14
N PHE A 43 -4.31 -9.79 -0.07
CA PHE A 43 -5.26 -10.51 -0.91
C PHE A 43 -5.76 -11.77 -0.20
N GLU A 44 -4.85 -12.66 0.20
CA GLU A 44 -5.17 -13.92 0.87
C GLU A 44 -6.03 -13.70 2.13
N GLN A 45 -5.69 -12.70 2.95
CA GLN A 45 -6.45 -12.38 4.16
C GLN A 45 -7.85 -11.82 3.84
N LEU A 46 -7.98 -11.01 2.79
CA LEU A 46 -9.27 -10.46 2.36
C LEU A 46 -10.14 -11.50 1.64
N GLU A 47 -9.53 -12.44 0.91
CA GLU A 47 -10.21 -13.57 0.27
C GLU A 47 -10.89 -14.44 1.32
N ILE A 48 -10.16 -14.83 2.38
CA ILE A 48 -10.73 -15.57 3.52
C ILE A 48 -11.90 -14.80 4.15
N LEU A 49 -11.75 -13.49 4.36
CA LEU A 49 -12.83 -12.66 4.91
C LEU A 49 -14.03 -12.52 3.96
N SER A 50 -13.80 -12.56 2.65
CA SER A 50 -14.86 -12.55 1.63
C SER A 50 -15.63 -13.86 1.60
N GLU A 51 -14.96 -14.99 1.83
CA GLU A 51 -15.61 -16.30 1.99
C GLU A 51 -16.44 -16.39 3.27
N ASP A 52 -15.92 -15.89 4.39
CA ASP A 52 -16.61 -15.90 5.68
C ASP A 52 -17.78 -14.90 5.74
N TYR A 53 -17.65 -13.75 5.06
CA TYR A 53 -18.62 -12.64 5.11
C TYR A 53 -18.91 -12.06 3.70
N PRO A 54 -19.47 -12.86 2.78
CA PRO A 54 -19.69 -12.45 1.39
C PRO A 54 -20.65 -11.28 1.24
N GLU A 55 -21.53 -11.04 2.22
CA GLU A 55 -22.41 -9.88 2.25
C GLU A 55 -21.71 -8.57 2.64
N LEU A 56 -20.57 -8.65 3.33
CA LEU A 56 -19.79 -7.51 3.78
C LEU A 56 -18.63 -7.20 2.83
N ILE A 57 -17.96 -8.24 2.33
CA ILE A 57 -16.90 -8.18 1.33
C ILE A 57 -17.33 -8.99 0.11
N PRO A 58 -18.20 -8.44 -0.77
CA PRO A 58 -18.71 -9.17 -1.93
C PRO A 58 -17.70 -9.41 -3.03
N GLU A 59 -16.56 -8.71 -3.04
CA GLU A 59 -15.60 -8.78 -4.14
C GLU A 59 -14.20 -8.43 -3.64
N VAL A 60 -13.25 -9.30 -3.94
CA VAL A 60 -11.82 -9.08 -3.78
C VAL A 60 -11.10 -9.76 -4.93
N GLU A 61 -10.30 -9.01 -5.68
CA GLU A 61 -9.59 -9.50 -6.85
C GLU A 61 -8.20 -8.88 -6.88
N LEU A 62 -7.18 -9.65 -7.26
CA LEU A 62 -5.82 -9.18 -7.49
C LEU A 62 -5.36 -9.59 -8.89
N GLU A 63 -5.19 -8.62 -9.78
CA GLU A 63 -4.79 -8.84 -11.16
C GLU A 63 -3.63 -7.91 -11.55
N HIS A 64 -2.51 -8.48 -12.01
CA HIS A 64 -1.35 -7.73 -12.53
C HIS A 64 -0.83 -6.60 -11.60
N GLY A 65 -0.89 -6.81 -10.27
CA GLY A 65 -0.47 -5.82 -9.27
C GLY A 65 -1.52 -4.74 -8.97
N VAL A 66 -2.75 -4.92 -9.44
CA VAL A 66 -3.92 -4.09 -9.10
C VAL A 66 -4.88 -4.96 -8.30
N MET A 67 -5.12 -4.57 -7.05
CA MET A 67 -6.15 -5.17 -6.21
C MET A 67 -7.41 -4.30 -6.22
N THR A 68 -8.54 -4.93 -6.50
CA THR A 68 -9.87 -4.35 -6.32
C THR A 68 -10.50 -4.99 -5.09
N LEU A 69 -10.99 -4.16 -4.17
CA LEU A 69 -11.72 -4.61 -2.98
C LEU A 69 -13.03 -3.86 -2.91
N LYS A 70 -14.15 -4.56 -2.75
CA LYS A 70 -15.46 -3.94 -2.56
C LYS A 70 -15.95 -4.23 -1.16
N LEU A 71 -16.16 -3.18 -0.38
CA LEU A 71 -16.80 -3.27 0.93
C LEU A 71 -18.23 -2.79 0.78
N ALA A 72 -19.22 -3.62 1.14
CA ALA A 72 -20.64 -3.33 0.87
C ALA A 72 -21.11 -1.97 1.42
N LYS A 73 -20.56 -1.53 2.56
CA LYS A 73 -20.91 -0.25 3.20
C LYS A 73 -20.12 0.96 2.71
N LEU A 74 -18.90 0.76 2.20
CA LEU A 74 -17.96 1.85 1.90
C LEU A 74 -17.71 2.04 0.41
N GLY A 75 -17.99 1.02 -0.41
CA GLY A 75 -17.76 1.04 -1.85
C GLY A 75 -16.43 0.41 -2.27
N PRO A 76 -15.99 0.69 -3.50
CA PRO A 76 -14.81 0.07 -4.09
C PRO A 76 -13.52 0.78 -3.68
N TYR A 77 -12.50 -0.02 -3.44
CA TYR A 77 -11.12 0.34 -3.16
C TYR A 77 -10.26 -0.19 -4.29
N VAL A 78 -9.22 0.57 -4.63
CA VAL A 78 -8.18 0.12 -5.57
C VAL A 78 -6.82 0.28 -4.92
N ILE A 79 -6.07 -0.81 -4.82
CA ILE A 79 -4.68 -0.81 -4.34
C ILE A 79 -3.80 -1.22 -5.52
N ASN A 80 -2.85 -0.38 -5.91
CA ASN A 80 -2.12 -0.56 -7.16
C ASN A 80 -0.61 -0.44 -6.94
N LYS A 81 0.14 -1.43 -7.44
CA LYS A 81 1.59 -1.42 -7.55
C LYS A 81 2.03 -0.41 -8.62
N GLN A 82 2.93 0.51 -8.28
CA GLN A 82 3.40 1.58 -9.16
C GLN A 82 4.93 1.53 -9.35
N PRO A 83 5.44 0.63 -10.21
CA PRO A 83 6.87 0.41 -10.40
C PRO A 83 7.69 1.65 -10.79
N PRO A 84 7.22 2.56 -11.67
CA PRO A 84 8.00 3.74 -12.04
C PRO A 84 8.35 4.64 -10.84
N ASN A 85 7.49 4.63 -9.81
CA ASN A 85 7.67 5.43 -8.61
C ASN A 85 8.19 4.61 -7.42
N LYS A 86 8.30 3.29 -7.54
CA LYS A 86 8.55 2.35 -6.43
C LYS A 86 7.56 2.51 -5.27
N GLN A 87 6.27 2.68 -5.61
CA GLN A 87 5.21 2.95 -4.64
C GLN A 87 4.06 1.96 -4.72
N ILE A 88 3.26 1.91 -3.66
CA ILE A 88 1.90 1.37 -3.68
C ILE A 88 0.93 2.53 -3.56
N TRP A 89 -0.09 2.57 -4.41
CA TRP A 89 -1.14 3.58 -4.38
C TRP A 89 -2.43 2.99 -3.88
N LEU A 90 -3.14 3.73 -3.04
CA LEU A 90 -4.47 3.38 -2.55
C LEU A 90 -5.46 4.45 -3.02
N ALA A 91 -6.55 4.04 -3.64
CA ALA A 91 -7.75 4.83 -3.81
C ALA A 91 -8.80 4.30 -2.84
N SER A 92 -8.97 5.01 -1.71
CA SER A 92 -10.00 4.70 -0.71
C SER A 92 -11.19 5.66 -0.88
N PRO A 93 -12.44 5.17 -0.86
CA PRO A 93 -13.63 6.02 -0.82
C PRO A 93 -13.78 6.77 0.52
N VAL A 94 -13.03 6.38 1.56
CA VAL A 94 -13.06 7.00 2.89
C VAL A 94 -11.94 8.01 3.07
N SER A 95 -10.67 7.59 2.91
CA SER A 95 -9.52 8.49 3.10
C SER A 95 -9.09 9.25 1.84
N GLY A 96 -9.67 8.94 0.68
CA GLY A 96 -9.20 9.43 -0.61
C GLY A 96 -7.87 8.79 -1.03
N PRO A 97 -7.17 9.39 -2.02
CA PRO A 97 -5.95 8.82 -2.57
C PRO A 97 -4.76 8.95 -1.63
N ASN A 98 -4.01 7.86 -1.46
CA ASN A 98 -2.77 7.81 -0.70
C ASN A 98 -1.68 7.04 -1.45
N ARG A 99 -0.43 7.32 -1.12
CA ARG A 99 0.76 6.69 -1.71
C ARG A 99 1.69 6.26 -0.60
N PHE A 100 2.26 5.07 -0.75
CA PHE A 100 3.10 4.43 0.24
C PHE A 100 4.45 4.10 -0.38
N ASP A 101 5.49 4.50 0.33
CA ASP A 101 6.88 4.20 0.00
C ASP A 101 7.36 3.09 0.93
N PHE A 102 8.26 2.23 0.44
CA PHE A 102 8.85 1.19 1.26
C PHE A 102 10.02 1.76 2.06
N TYR A 103 9.87 1.77 3.39
CA TYR A 103 10.83 2.35 4.33
C TYR A 103 10.85 1.54 5.62
N GLN A 104 12.05 1.19 6.11
CA GLN A 104 12.22 0.41 7.34
C GLN A 104 11.40 -0.89 7.36
N ASN A 105 11.40 -1.60 6.23
CA ASN A 105 10.61 -2.82 6.02
C ASN A 105 9.09 -2.64 6.11
N GLU A 106 8.57 -1.43 5.93
CA GLU A 106 7.13 -1.14 5.97
C GLU A 106 6.69 -0.23 4.82
N TRP A 107 5.41 -0.34 4.46
CA TRP A 107 4.77 0.53 3.47
C TRP A 107 4.13 1.74 4.17
N ILE A 108 4.80 2.89 4.10
CA ILE A 108 4.46 4.07 4.88
C ILE A 108 4.14 5.26 3.97
N SER A 109 3.09 6.00 4.30
CA SER A 109 2.79 7.27 3.66
C SER A 109 3.67 8.38 4.24
N LEU A 110 4.55 8.95 3.40
CA LEU A 110 5.37 10.09 3.81
C LEU A 110 4.57 11.35 4.12
N ARG A 111 3.28 11.42 3.75
CA ARG A 111 2.43 12.60 4.02
C ARG A 111 2.10 12.74 5.50
N ASN A 112 1.78 11.64 6.16
CA ASN A 112 1.21 11.62 7.51
C ASN A 112 1.78 10.50 8.39
N ASN A 113 2.80 9.78 7.92
CA ASN A 113 3.48 8.69 8.61
C ASN A 113 2.55 7.52 9.00
N ILE A 114 1.50 7.29 8.21
CA ILE A 114 0.56 6.16 8.40
C ILE A 114 1.01 4.97 7.57
N LYS A 115 0.95 3.77 8.16
CA LYS A 115 1.23 2.51 7.46
C LYS A 115 0.03 2.07 6.63
N LEU A 116 0.29 1.45 5.49
CA LEU A 116 -0.75 0.88 4.61
C LEU A 116 -1.68 -0.08 5.38
N ILE A 117 -1.09 -1.01 6.11
CA ILE A 117 -1.81 -2.04 6.88
C ILE A 117 -2.67 -1.41 7.98
N ASP A 118 -2.16 -0.41 8.69
CA ASP A 118 -2.92 0.25 9.76
C ASP A 118 -4.14 0.99 9.20
N LEU A 119 -3.97 1.66 8.05
CA LEU A 119 -5.07 2.36 7.38
C LEU A 119 -6.13 1.37 6.89
N LEU A 120 -5.73 0.29 6.21
CA LEU A 120 -6.65 -0.73 5.72
C LEU A 120 -7.40 -1.41 6.87
N ASN A 121 -6.71 -1.78 7.95
CA ASN A 121 -7.35 -2.34 9.13
C ASN A 121 -8.43 -1.42 9.71
N LYS A 122 -8.13 -0.13 9.81
CA LYS A 122 -9.09 0.86 10.31
C LYS A 122 -10.33 0.94 9.43
N GLU A 123 -10.16 0.95 8.11
CA GLU A 123 -11.27 1.11 7.16
C GLU A 123 -12.09 -0.17 7.01
N VAL A 124 -11.46 -1.35 7.00
CA VAL A 124 -12.16 -2.65 7.00
C VAL A 124 -12.95 -2.86 8.29
N LYS A 125 -12.37 -2.54 9.46
CA LYS A 125 -13.11 -2.57 10.75
C LYS A 125 -14.33 -1.64 10.76
N MET A 126 -14.25 -0.51 10.07
CA MET A 126 -15.38 0.41 9.94
C MET A 126 -16.51 -0.19 9.08
N ALA A 127 -16.19 -0.93 8.03
CA ALA A 127 -17.19 -1.64 7.22
C ALA A 127 -17.82 -2.82 7.97
N MET A 128 -17.04 -3.49 8.82
CA MET A 128 -17.40 -4.73 9.50
C MET A 128 -17.43 -4.59 11.04
N PRO A 129 -18.26 -3.68 11.60
CA PRO A 129 -18.30 -3.47 13.04
C PRO A 129 -18.72 -4.75 13.76
N GLY A 130 -18.02 -5.10 14.84
CA GLY A 130 -18.31 -6.28 15.66
C GLY A 130 -17.55 -7.55 15.27
N HIS A 131 -16.77 -7.52 14.19
CA HIS A 131 -15.91 -8.64 13.79
C HIS A 131 -14.47 -8.36 14.23
N ASP A 132 -13.83 -9.36 14.84
CA ASP A 132 -12.41 -9.25 15.22
C ASP A 132 -11.53 -9.58 14.00
N ILE A 133 -11.25 -8.55 13.21
CA ILE A 133 -10.51 -8.66 11.96
C ILE A 133 -9.18 -7.95 12.12
N THR A 134 -8.07 -8.61 11.79
CA THR A 134 -6.77 -7.96 11.72
C THR A 134 -6.01 -8.46 10.50
N ILE A 135 -5.79 -7.57 9.54
CA ILE A 135 -4.87 -7.77 8.43
C ILE A 135 -3.46 -7.54 8.96
N SER A 136 -2.57 -8.49 8.73
CA SER A 136 -1.18 -8.45 9.16
C SER A 136 -0.23 -8.39 7.97
N LYS A 137 1.01 -7.96 8.21
CA LYS A 137 2.09 -8.21 7.25
C LYS A 137 2.37 -9.72 7.24
N ALA A 138 2.57 -10.32 6.08
CA ALA A 138 2.96 -11.73 5.96
C ALA A 138 4.05 -12.11 6.97
N ILE A 139 3.82 -13.19 7.70
CA ILE A 139 4.79 -13.77 8.62
C ILE A 139 5.93 -14.36 7.78
N GLU A 140 7.16 -13.92 8.04
CA GLU A 140 8.35 -14.63 7.54
C GLU A 140 8.52 -15.89 8.37
N TYR A 141 8.38 -17.05 7.72
CA TYR A 141 8.72 -18.36 8.30
C TYR A 141 10.24 -18.53 8.40
#